data_AF-A0A2X3IM45-F1
#
_entry.id   AF-A0A2X3IM45-F1
#
_cell.length_a   1.000
_cell.length_b   1.000
_cell.length_c   1.000
_cell.angle_alpha   90.00
_cell.angle_beta   90.00
_cell.angle_gamma   90.00
#
_symmetry.space_group_name_H-M   'P 1'
#
loop_
_entity.id
_entity.type
_entity.pdbx_description
1 polymer ?
#
loop_
_entity_poly.entity_id
_entity_poly.type
_entity_poly.pdbx_seq_one_letter_code
_entity_poly.pdbx_strand_id
1 'polypeptide(L)'
;MAWHLLAASVGLLTLSQLAHADSLDEQRSRYAQIKQAWDNRQMDVVDQLMPTLSTYPLYPYLQYRQITDDLMNQPALVVKNFIDANPTLPPARSLRSRFVNELARRSDWRGLLAFSPDKPTSTEAQCNYYYAKLSVGQSQEAWSGAKELWLTGKNQPGACEPLFSAWRDSGQQDPLAYLERIRLAMKAGNIGLVKSLAQQMPANYQSIASAVVALANDPNSVLTFARTTGATDFTRQMAAVAFASVARQDVENARLMIPSLVQAQQLNEDQTQELRDIVAWRLMGSDVTEEQAIWRDDAIMRSQSTPLVERRVRMALGTGDRHGLNTWLARLPMEAKEKDEWRYWQADLLLERGRDEEAPGDPSLVDATARLLPDGRRAAVLARSIPSASIKPRAPSIRRWPPGRRWRGYVS
;
A
#
# COMPACT_ATOMS: atom_id res chain seq x y z
N MET A 1 26.98 52.70 72.69
CA MET A 1 27.71 51.87 71.71
C MET A 1 27.56 50.41 72.10
N ALA A 2 27.33 49.53 71.12
CA ALA A 2 27.37 48.06 71.14
C ALA A 2 26.40 47.35 72.12
N TRP A 3 25.16 47.01 71.75
CA TRP A 3 24.68 45.98 70.80
C TRP A 3 25.05 44.52 71.16
N HIS A 4 24.02 43.82 71.66
CA HIS A 4 23.54 42.49 71.22
C HIS A 4 24.56 41.40 70.93
N LEU A 5 24.91 40.59 71.92
CA LEU A 5 25.21 39.17 71.70
C LEU A 5 24.85 38.41 72.97
N LEU A 6 23.75 37.65 72.94
CA LEU A 6 23.50 36.37 73.62
C LEU A 6 21.99 36.07 73.58
N ALA A 7 21.41 36.10 72.38
CA ALA A 7 20.09 35.56 72.09
C ALA A 7 20.16 34.86 70.73
N ALA A 8 20.91 33.75 70.65
CA ALA A 8 20.99 32.95 69.43
C ALA A 8 21.53 31.54 69.74
N SER A 9 20.77 30.75 70.50
CA SER A 9 20.94 29.28 70.56
C SER A 9 19.61 28.56 70.35
N VAL A 10 18.80 29.08 69.42
CA VAL A 10 17.66 28.38 68.81
C VAL A 10 17.84 28.53 67.30
N GLY A 11 18.83 27.79 66.78
CA GLY A 11 19.18 27.79 65.35
C GLY A 11 18.80 26.45 64.72
N LEU A 12 17.70 26.47 63.97
CA LEU A 12 17.50 25.66 62.75
C LEU A 12 17.55 24.13 62.92
N LEU A 13 16.51 23.55 63.49
CA LEU A 13 15.97 22.28 62.98
C LEU A 13 15.20 22.59 61.70
N THR A 14 15.92 22.73 60.59
CA THR A 14 15.32 22.68 59.26
C THR A 14 14.75 21.27 59.07
N LEU A 15 13.43 21.15 59.18
CA LEU A 15 12.67 20.05 58.58
C LEU A 15 13.04 20.00 57.10
N SER A 16 14.00 19.14 56.80
CA SER A 16 14.31 18.70 55.45
C SER A 16 13.09 17.88 55.03
N GLN A 17 12.09 18.53 54.44
CA GLN A 17 11.10 17.83 53.65
C GLN A 17 11.87 17.20 52.48
N LEU A 18 12.32 15.95 52.70
CA LEU A 18 12.71 15.07 51.63
C LEU A 18 11.47 14.94 50.75
N ALA A 19 11.43 15.69 49.66
CA ALA A 19 10.61 15.36 48.52
C ALA A 19 11.10 14.00 48.03
N HIS A 20 10.56 12.92 48.61
CA HIS A 20 10.78 11.59 48.09
C HIS A 20 10.15 11.55 46.71
N ALA A 21 11.02 11.51 45.70
CA ALA A 21 10.62 11.11 44.37
C ALA A 21 10.02 9.72 44.50
N ASP A 22 8.71 9.65 44.29
CA ASP A 22 7.90 8.44 44.33
C ASP A 22 8.59 7.33 43.52
N SER A 23 8.77 6.15 44.12
CA SER A 23 9.50 5.08 43.46
C SER A 23 8.74 4.62 42.21
N LEU A 24 9.47 4.14 41.19
CA LEU A 24 8.82 3.63 39.98
C LEU A 24 7.86 2.46 40.29
N ASP A 25 8.13 1.69 41.34
CA ASP A 25 7.28 0.57 41.77
C ASP A 25 5.97 1.03 42.42
N GLU A 26 6.00 2.10 43.22
CA GLU A 26 4.80 2.73 43.76
C GLU A 26 3.94 3.34 42.63
N GLN A 27 4.56 4.01 41.66
CA GLN A 27 3.86 4.52 40.47
C GLN A 27 3.24 3.39 39.63
N ARG A 28 3.92 2.24 39.46
CA ARG A 28 3.37 1.06 38.79
C ARG A 28 2.13 0.51 39.51
N SER A 29 2.17 0.45 40.84
CA SER A 29 1.03 0.02 41.65
C SER A 29 -0.17 0.95 41.47
N ARG A 30 0.03 2.28 41.60
CA ARG A 30 -1.03 3.26 41.37
C ARG A 30 -1.56 3.26 39.93
N TYR A 31 -0.69 3.00 38.94
CA TYR A 31 -1.11 2.85 37.54
C TYR A 31 -2.03 1.63 37.34
N ALA A 32 -1.79 0.51 38.04
CA ALA A 32 -2.70 -0.64 38.00
C ALA A 32 -4.04 -0.31 38.68
N GLN A 33 -4.00 0.36 39.84
CA GLN A 33 -5.19 0.76 40.59
C GLN A 33 -6.08 1.73 39.80
N ILE A 34 -5.49 2.76 39.18
CA ILE A 34 -6.28 3.74 38.40
C ILE A 34 -6.92 3.07 37.19
N LYS A 35 -6.25 2.13 36.52
CA LYS A 35 -6.85 1.37 35.42
C LYS A 35 -8.05 0.56 35.88
N GLN A 36 -7.92 -0.16 37.00
CA GLN A 36 -9.02 -0.94 37.57
C GLN A 36 -10.20 -0.05 37.97
N ALA A 37 -9.94 1.09 38.63
CA ALA A 37 -10.97 2.07 38.99
C ALA A 37 -11.70 2.60 37.75
N TRP A 38 -10.95 2.92 36.69
CA TRP A 38 -11.50 3.43 35.44
C TRP A 38 -12.34 2.39 34.70
N ASP A 39 -11.91 1.13 34.67
CA ASP A 39 -12.65 0.02 34.08
C ASP A 39 -13.98 -0.23 34.83
N ASN A 40 -14.00 0.02 36.14
CA ASN A 40 -15.18 -0.06 37.01
C ASN A 40 -16.00 1.25 37.10
N ARG A 41 -15.66 2.28 36.30
CA ARG A 41 -16.32 3.61 36.32
C ARG A 41 -16.28 4.34 37.68
N GLN A 42 -15.30 4.05 38.53
CA GLN A 42 -15.06 4.73 39.81
C GLN A 42 -14.30 6.04 39.56
N MET A 43 -14.98 7.03 38.98
CA MET A 43 -14.33 8.26 38.48
C MET A 43 -13.78 9.16 39.59
N ASP A 44 -14.37 9.11 40.78
CA ASP A 44 -13.84 9.76 41.99
C ASP A 44 -12.44 9.26 42.35
N VAL A 45 -12.21 7.95 42.25
CA VAL A 45 -10.90 7.32 42.47
C VAL A 45 -9.94 7.66 41.33
N VAL A 46 -10.43 7.71 40.08
CA VAL A 46 -9.62 8.12 38.92
C VAL A 46 -9.12 9.55 39.10
N ASP A 47 -10.01 10.49 39.44
CA ASP A 47 -9.68 11.91 39.60
C ASP A 47 -8.67 12.14 40.74
N GLN A 48 -8.76 11.36 41.81
CA GLN A 48 -7.78 11.39 42.92
C GLN A 48 -6.41 10.83 42.50
N LEU A 49 -6.38 9.72 41.76
CA LEU A 49 -5.13 9.06 41.37
C LEU A 49 -4.43 9.76 40.20
N MET A 50 -5.16 10.45 39.33
CA MET A 50 -4.61 10.98 38.08
C MET A 50 -3.43 11.95 38.29
N PRO A 51 -3.51 12.98 39.16
CA PRO A 51 -2.40 13.92 39.38
C PRO A 51 -1.13 13.25 39.94
N THR A 52 -1.30 12.15 40.69
CA THR A 52 -0.20 11.41 41.34
C THR A 52 0.68 10.62 40.37
N LEU A 53 0.27 10.53 39.10
CA LEU A 53 0.96 9.77 38.06
C LEU A 53 1.62 10.68 37.00
N SER A 54 1.63 12.01 37.17
CA SER A 54 2.13 12.96 36.17
C SER A 54 3.58 12.72 35.71
N THR A 55 4.42 12.11 36.55
CA THR A 55 5.81 11.76 36.24
C THR A 55 6.01 10.32 35.76
N TYR A 56 4.94 9.50 35.74
CA TYR A 56 5.01 8.10 35.32
C TYR A 56 5.08 7.99 33.79
N PRO A 57 5.97 7.16 33.21
CA PRO A 57 6.15 7.08 31.76
C PRO A 57 4.89 6.78 30.93
N LEU A 58 3.90 6.09 31.50
CA LEU A 58 2.65 5.76 30.80
C LEU A 58 1.50 6.74 31.10
N TYR A 59 1.76 7.84 31.82
CA TYR A 59 0.78 8.89 32.06
C TYR A 59 0.12 9.44 30.78
N PRO A 60 0.83 9.64 29.66
CA PRO A 60 0.20 10.07 28.40
C PRO A 60 -0.89 9.12 27.88
N TYR A 61 -0.84 7.83 28.22
CA TYR A 61 -1.90 6.88 27.86
C TYR A 61 -3.18 7.09 28.68
N LEU A 62 -3.05 7.54 29.93
CA LEU A 62 -4.20 7.88 30.77
C LEU A 62 -4.83 9.20 30.32
N GLN A 63 -4.01 10.19 29.97
CA GLN A 63 -4.50 11.43 29.35
C GLN A 63 -5.22 11.15 28.02
N TYR A 64 -4.66 10.28 27.18
CA TYR A 64 -5.34 9.83 25.96
C TYR A 64 -6.71 9.23 26.27
N ARG A 65 -6.79 8.31 27.25
CA ARG A 65 -8.06 7.69 27.67
C ARG A 65 -9.08 8.76 28.11
N GLN A 66 -8.66 9.70 28.96
CA GLN A 66 -9.49 10.81 29.42
C GLN A 66 -10.07 11.63 28.27
N ILE A 67 -9.22 12.02 27.31
CA ILE A 67 -9.63 12.80 26.14
C ILE A 67 -10.61 11.99 25.28
N THR A 68 -10.36 10.71 25.08
CA THR A 68 -11.18 9.88 24.19
C THR A 68 -12.49 9.40 24.79
N ASP A 69 -12.59 9.29 26.12
CA ASP A 69 -13.82 8.89 26.81
C ASP A 69 -14.94 9.91 26.62
N ASP A 70 -14.59 11.20 26.47
CA ASP A 70 -15.54 12.28 26.22
C ASP A 70 -15.21 13.06 24.94
N LEU A 71 -14.69 12.37 23.92
CA LEU A 71 -14.19 13.00 22.70
C LEU A 71 -15.25 13.90 22.02
N MET A 72 -16.54 13.60 22.20
CA MET A 72 -17.67 14.35 21.64
C MET A 72 -17.83 15.76 22.21
N ASN A 73 -17.34 15.99 23.43
CA ASN A 73 -17.41 17.30 24.09
C ASN A 73 -16.04 17.98 24.21
N GLN A 74 -14.95 17.32 23.80
CA GLN A 74 -13.61 17.90 23.87
C GLN A 74 -13.47 19.15 22.97
N PRO A 75 -12.90 20.25 23.50
CA PRO A 75 -12.47 21.40 22.70
C PRO A 75 -11.26 21.05 21.83
N ALA A 76 -11.19 21.62 20.63
CA ALA A 76 -10.08 21.39 19.71
C ALA A 76 -8.71 21.76 20.29
N LEU A 77 -8.65 22.78 21.14
CA LEU A 77 -7.42 23.21 21.81
C LEU A 77 -6.86 22.13 22.76
N VAL A 78 -7.72 21.45 23.51
CA VAL A 78 -7.31 20.37 24.43
C VAL A 78 -6.66 19.23 23.65
N VAL A 79 -7.33 18.79 22.58
CA VAL A 79 -6.84 17.71 21.72
C VAL A 79 -5.55 18.10 21.01
N LYS A 80 -5.46 19.33 20.48
CA LYS A 80 -4.27 19.86 19.83
C LYS A 80 -3.08 19.87 20.79
N ASN A 81 -3.26 20.42 21.98
CA ASN A 81 -2.21 20.49 23.00
C ASN A 81 -1.69 19.10 23.38
N PHE A 82 -2.59 18.11 23.52
CA PHE A 82 -2.19 16.74 23.82
C PHE A 82 -1.37 16.12 22.67
N ILE A 83 -1.79 16.31 21.42
CA ILE A 83 -1.06 15.78 20.25
C ILE A 83 0.32 16.42 20.14
N ASP A 84 0.39 17.75 20.27
CA ASP A 84 1.63 18.51 20.12
C ASP A 84 2.62 18.21 21.27
N ALA A 85 2.12 17.92 22.48
CA ALA A 85 2.94 17.49 23.62
C ALA A 85 3.45 16.04 23.51
N ASN A 86 2.87 15.20 22.64
CA ASN A 86 3.15 13.76 22.58
C ASN A 86 3.46 13.25 21.15
N PRO A 87 4.48 13.80 20.44
CA PRO A 87 4.71 13.50 19.02
C PRO A 87 5.14 12.04 18.71
N THR A 88 5.75 11.37 19.69
CA THR A 88 6.23 9.98 19.57
C THR A 88 5.22 8.96 20.07
N LEU A 89 4.13 9.39 20.73
CA LEU A 89 3.12 8.52 21.29
C LEU A 89 2.21 7.95 20.17
N PRO A 90 2.20 6.62 19.91
CA PRO A 90 1.41 6.05 18.83
C PRO A 90 -0.09 6.43 18.84
N PRO A 91 -0.83 6.38 19.97
CA PRO A 91 -2.23 6.78 19.97
C PRO A 91 -2.45 8.29 19.76
N ALA A 92 -1.47 9.16 20.03
CA ALA A 92 -1.58 10.59 19.69
C ALA A 92 -1.57 10.81 18.16
N ARG A 93 -0.82 9.98 17.41
CA ARG A 93 -0.78 10.05 15.94
C ARG A 93 -2.13 9.74 15.31
N SER A 94 -2.83 8.71 15.80
CA SER A 94 -4.17 8.36 15.31
C SER A 94 -5.27 9.29 15.84
N LEU A 95 -5.06 9.93 17.00
CA LEU A 95 -6.01 10.88 17.58
C LEU A 95 -6.32 12.06 16.66
N ARG A 96 -5.32 12.55 15.90
CA ARG A 96 -5.53 13.65 14.93
C ARG A 96 -6.63 13.31 13.94
N SER A 97 -6.54 12.17 13.26
CA SER A 97 -7.57 11.71 12.32
C SER A 97 -8.89 11.39 13.01
N ARG A 98 -8.86 10.78 14.20
CA ARG A 98 -10.07 10.49 14.97
C ARG A 98 -10.83 11.78 15.34
N PHE A 99 -10.13 12.83 15.71
CA PHE A 99 -10.74 14.11 16.05
C PHE A 99 -11.20 14.90 14.83
N VAL A 100 -10.51 14.78 13.68
CA VAL A 100 -11.05 15.30 12.40
C VAL A 100 -12.41 14.68 12.09
N ASN A 101 -12.56 13.36 12.27
CA ASN A 101 -13.84 12.69 12.07
C ASN A 101 -14.90 13.14 13.07
N GLU A 102 -14.52 13.39 14.32
CA GLU A 102 -15.43 13.94 15.33
C GLU A 102 -15.89 15.36 14.98
N LEU A 103 -14.99 16.24 14.52
CA LEU A 103 -15.37 17.58 14.05
C LEU A 103 -16.30 17.52 12.83
N ALA A 104 -16.09 16.56 11.94
CA ALA A 104 -16.99 16.30 10.82
C ALA A 104 -18.37 15.80 11.28
N ARG A 105 -18.43 14.92 12.28
CA ARG A 105 -19.69 14.49 12.92
C ARG A 105 -20.46 15.66 13.52
N ARG A 106 -19.76 16.65 14.06
CA ARG A 106 -20.33 17.91 14.57
C ARG A 106 -20.71 18.92 13.47
N SER A 107 -20.43 18.62 12.20
CA SER A 107 -20.52 19.57 11.07
C SER A 107 -19.70 20.85 11.27
N ASP A 108 -18.65 20.82 12.12
CA ASP A 108 -17.79 21.97 12.38
C ASP A 108 -16.69 22.06 11.31
N TRP A 109 -17.09 22.41 10.09
CA TRP A 109 -16.18 22.42 8.93
C TRP A 109 -15.05 23.45 9.06
N ARG A 110 -15.34 24.61 9.66
CA ARG A 110 -14.32 25.64 9.91
C ARG A 110 -13.36 25.21 11.01
N GLY A 111 -13.87 24.65 12.11
CA GLY A 111 -13.04 24.12 13.18
C GLY A 111 -12.20 22.93 12.74
N LEU A 112 -12.72 22.08 11.86
CA LEU A 112 -11.98 20.97 11.24
C LEU A 112 -10.76 21.48 10.50
N LEU A 113 -10.91 22.47 9.61
CA LEU A 113 -9.81 23.03 8.83
C LEU A 113 -8.84 23.86 9.68
N ALA A 114 -9.32 24.48 10.77
CA ALA A 114 -8.44 25.14 11.73
C ALA A 114 -7.62 24.15 12.56
N PHE A 115 -8.21 23.00 12.92
CA PHE A 115 -7.54 21.94 13.68
C PHE A 115 -6.55 21.14 12.83
N SER A 116 -6.92 20.83 11.58
CA SER A 116 -6.11 20.11 10.61
C SER A 116 -6.02 20.92 9.31
N PRO A 117 -5.12 21.91 9.22
CA PRO A 117 -4.94 22.70 7.99
C PRO A 117 -4.40 21.83 6.84
N ASP A 118 -3.55 20.85 7.17
CA ASP A 118 -2.98 19.90 6.24
C ASP A 118 -3.85 18.64 6.08
N LYS A 119 -3.69 17.96 4.93
CA LYS A 119 -4.35 16.70 4.61
C LYS A 119 -4.07 15.63 5.69
N PRO A 120 -5.10 15.07 6.35
CA PRO A 120 -4.92 14.05 7.37
C PRO A 120 -4.51 12.69 6.78
N THR A 121 -4.05 11.76 7.61
CA THR A 121 -3.47 10.49 7.15
C THR A 121 -4.50 9.42 6.79
N SER A 122 -5.55 9.23 7.60
CA SER A 122 -6.56 8.19 7.33
C SER A 122 -7.49 8.63 6.18
N THR A 123 -7.87 7.70 5.31
CA THR A 123 -8.81 7.95 4.21
C THR A 123 -10.14 8.55 4.66
N GLU A 124 -10.72 8.09 5.78
CA GLU A 124 -11.98 8.64 6.31
C GLU A 124 -11.83 10.13 6.67
N ALA A 125 -10.77 10.48 7.40
CA ALA A 125 -10.47 11.87 7.72
C ALA A 125 -10.15 12.70 6.47
N GLN A 126 -9.54 12.13 5.43
CA GLN A 126 -9.31 12.84 4.16
C GLN A 126 -10.63 13.17 3.47
N CYS A 127 -11.59 12.24 3.47
CA CYS A 127 -12.92 12.48 2.92
C CYS A 127 -13.63 13.62 3.65
N ASN A 128 -13.60 13.59 4.99
CA ASN A 128 -14.13 14.68 5.82
C ASN A 128 -13.38 16.01 5.60
N TYR A 129 -12.06 15.98 5.43
CA TYR A 129 -11.24 17.17 5.15
C TYR A 129 -11.63 17.83 3.83
N TYR A 130 -11.72 17.07 2.74
CA TYR A 130 -12.12 17.63 1.44
C TYR A 130 -13.60 18.05 1.41
N TYR A 131 -14.46 17.37 2.17
CA TYR A 131 -15.83 17.83 2.34
C TYR A 131 -15.90 19.14 3.15
N ALA A 132 -15.04 19.31 4.16
CA ALA A 132 -14.91 20.58 4.87
C ALA A 132 -14.41 21.70 3.95
N LYS A 133 -13.41 21.42 3.09
CA LYS A 133 -12.92 22.34 2.05
C LYS A 133 -14.06 22.81 1.15
N LEU A 134 -14.87 21.87 0.65
CA LEU A 134 -16.07 22.17 -0.12
C LEU A 134 -17.04 23.07 0.65
N SER A 135 -17.31 22.74 1.91
CA SER A 135 -18.25 23.44 2.78
C SER A 135 -17.85 24.89 3.10
N VAL A 136 -16.57 25.24 2.97
CA VAL A 136 -16.07 26.61 3.12
C VAL A 136 -15.77 27.33 1.80
N GLY A 137 -16.23 26.77 0.67
CA GLY A 137 -16.10 27.38 -0.65
C GLY A 137 -14.78 27.08 -1.39
N GLN A 138 -13.94 26.17 -0.89
CA GLN A 138 -12.69 25.74 -1.53
C GLN A 138 -12.92 24.57 -2.49
N SER A 139 -13.87 24.72 -3.41
CA SER A 139 -14.37 23.61 -4.25
C SER A 139 -13.30 22.98 -5.15
N GLN A 140 -12.39 23.77 -5.73
CA GLN A 140 -11.36 23.24 -6.62
C GLN A 140 -10.42 22.26 -5.91
N GLU A 141 -10.02 22.57 -4.68
CA GLU A 141 -9.19 21.69 -3.86
C GLU A 141 -9.97 20.45 -3.41
N ALA A 142 -11.25 20.62 -3.07
CA ALA A 142 -12.14 19.52 -2.74
C ALA A 142 -12.29 18.52 -3.90
N TRP A 143 -12.45 19.00 -5.13
CA TRP A 143 -12.58 18.15 -6.33
C TRP A 143 -11.30 17.41 -6.69
N SER A 144 -10.14 18.06 -6.54
CA SER A 144 -8.85 17.40 -6.70
C SER A 144 -8.70 16.23 -5.71
N GLY A 145 -9.01 16.47 -4.44
CA GLY A 145 -9.01 15.45 -3.40
C GLY A 145 -10.05 14.35 -3.62
N ALA A 146 -11.27 14.72 -4.04
CA ALA A 146 -12.32 13.77 -4.38
C ALA A 146 -11.87 12.83 -5.50
N LYS A 147 -11.22 13.34 -6.56
CA LYS A 147 -10.70 12.54 -7.66
C LYS A 147 -9.62 11.55 -7.19
N GLU A 148 -8.68 12.00 -6.35
CA GLU A 148 -7.64 11.13 -5.77
C GLU A 148 -8.27 9.99 -4.95
N LEU A 149 -9.27 10.32 -4.11
CA LEU A 149 -9.99 9.35 -3.30
C LEU A 149 -10.92 8.45 -4.13
N TRP A 150 -11.38 8.90 -5.31
CA TRP A 150 -12.31 8.18 -6.16
C TRP A 150 -11.64 7.07 -6.97
N LEU A 151 -10.42 7.31 -7.47
CA LEU A 151 -9.71 6.42 -8.41
C LEU A 151 -9.12 5.17 -7.72
N THR A 152 -9.99 4.32 -7.19
CA THR A 152 -9.66 3.04 -6.54
C THR A 152 -10.77 2.02 -6.75
N GLY A 153 -10.38 0.73 -6.85
CA GLY A 153 -11.32 -0.39 -6.90
C GLY A 153 -11.82 -0.87 -5.53
N LYS A 154 -11.37 -0.23 -4.44
CA LYS A 154 -11.75 -0.57 -3.07
C LYS A 154 -12.99 0.21 -2.64
N ASN A 155 -13.74 -0.36 -1.69
CA ASN A 155 -14.77 0.38 -0.98
C ASN A 155 -14.09 1.49 -0.15
N GLN A 156 -14.62 2.70 -0.27
CA GLN A 156 -14.18 3.82 0.53
C GLN A 156 -15.04 3.96 1.78
N PRO A 157 -14.53 4.61 2.84
CA PRO A 157 -15.33 4.92 4.02
C PRO A 157 -16.63 5.64 3.66
N GLY A 158 -17.71 5.39 4.41
CA GLY A 158 -19.01 6.06 4.18
C GLY A 158 -18.92 7.59 4.24
N ALA A 159 -17.95 8.13 4.99
CA ALA A 159 -17.63 9.56 5.04
C ALA A 159 -17.26 10.18 3.68
N CYS A 160 -16.89 9.38 2.68
CA CYS A 160 -16.58 9.86 1.34
C CYS A 160 -17.81 10.07 0.46
N GLU A 161 -18.96 9.47 0.81
CA GLU A 161 -20.15 9.55 -0.03
C GLU A 161 -20.68 10.99 -0.18
N PRO A 162 -20.78 11.82 0.89
CA PRO A 162 -21.18 13.22 0.73
C PRO A 162 -20.28 14.01 -0.21
N LEU A 163 -18.96 13.78 -0.15
CA LEU A 163 -17.98 14.40 -1.04
C LEU A 163 -18.16 13.94 -2.50
N PHE A 164 -18.33 12.63 -2.71
CA PHE A 164 -18.50 12.06 -4.05
C PHE A 164 -19.85 12.42 -4.69
N SER A 165 -20.93 12.46 -3.90
CA SER A 165 -22.23 12.95 -4.36
C SER A 165 -22.10 14.41 -4.78
N ALA A 166 -21.58 15.27 -3.91
CA ALA A 166 -21.45 16.68 -4.23
C ALA A 166 -20.56 16.94 -5.46
N TRP A 167 -19.48 16.17 -5.64
CA TRP A 167 -18.62 16.28 -6.83
C TRP A 167 -19.34 15.87 -8.13
N ARG A 168 -20.22 14.87 -8.05
CA ARG A 168 -21.04 14.41 -9.17
C ARG A 168 -22.14 15.43 -9.48
N ASP A 169 -22.85 15.87 -8.46
CA ASP A 169 -23.97 16.82 -8.56
C ASP A 169 -23.51 18.20 -9.05
N SER A 170 -22.23 18.55 -8.82
CA SER A 170 -21.65 19.79 -9.35
C SER A 170 -21.36 19.76 -10.85
N GLY A 171 -21.47 18.59 -11.50
CA GLY A 171 -21.12 18.40 -12.92
C GLY A 171 -19.60 18.51 -13.21
N GLN A 172 -18.75 18.57 -12.17
CA GLN A 172 -17.29 18.67 -12.32
C GLN A 172 -16.62 17.29 -12.32
N GLN A 173 -17.39 16.22 -12.09
CA GLN A 173 -16.90 14.87 -12.21
C GLN A 173 -16.79 14.48 -13.68
N ASP A 174 -15.55 14.30 -14.13
CA ASP A 174 -15.24 13.73 -15.44
C ASP A 174 -15.93 12.36 -15.60
N PRO A 175 -16.79 12.17 -16.61
CA PRO A 175 -17.44 10.88 -16.86
C PRO A 175 -16.43 9.73 -17.02
N LEU A 176 -15.24 10.00 -17.57
CA LEU A 176 -14.18 8.99 -17.70
C LEU A 176 -13.63 8.56 -16.34
N ALA A 177 -13.59 9.46 -15.35
CA ALA A 177 -13.19 9.10 -13.99
C ALA A 177 -14.22 8.17 -13.32
N TYR A 178 -15.52 8.36 -13.62
CA TYR A 178 -16.57 7.47 -13.14
C TYR A 178 -16.39 6.05 -13.71
N LEU A 179 -16.23 5.96 -15.03
CA LEU A 179 -15.97 4.71 -15.73
C LEU A 179 -14.68 4.02 -15.27
N GLU A 180 -13.63 4.80 -15.04
CA GLU A 180 -12.35 4.27 -14.55
C GLU A 180 -12.49 3.61 -13.17
N ARG A 181 -13.34 4.15 -12.28
CA ARG A 181 -13.60 3.51 -10.99
C ARG A 181 -14.32 2.17 -11.13
N ILE A 182 -15.25 2.05 -12.08
CA ILE A 182 -15.89 0.76 -12.41
C ILE A 182 -14.82 -0.25 -12.87
N ARG A 183 -13.94 0.16 -13.78
CA ARG A 183 -12.87 -0.69 -14.30
C ARG A 183 -11.89 -1.11 -13.20
N LEU A 184 -11.49 -0.20 -12.32
CA LEU A 184 -10.64 -0.49 -11.16
C LEU A 184 -11.33 -1.45 -10.18
N ALA A 185 -12.63 -1.28 -9.92
CA ALA A 185 -13.41 -2.18 -9.07
C ALA A 185 -13.48 -3.59 -9.66
N MET A 186 -13.70 -3.71 -10.97
CA MET A 186 -13.69 -4.98 -11.68
C MET A 186 -12.30 -5.64 -11.63
N LYS A 187 -11.23 -4.88 -11.87
CA LYS A 187 -9.84 -5.38 -11.77
C LYS A 187 -9.50 -5.86 -10.35
N ALA A 188 -10.06 -5.23 -9.33
CA ALA A 188 -9.92 -5.63 -7.94
C ALA A 188 -10.82 -6.81 -7.53
N GLY A 189 -11.69 -7.30 -8.42
CA GLY A 189 -12.68 -8.35 -8.11
C GLY A 189 -13.83 -7.87 -7.22
N ASN A 190 -14.03 -6.56 -7.06
CA ASN A 190 -15.06 -5.99 -6.21
C ASN A 190 -16.39 -5.83 -6.96
N ILE A 191 -17.06 -6.97 -7.18
CA ILE A 191 -18.32 -7.06 -7.93
C ILE A 191 -19.44 -6.22 -7.27
N GLY A 192 -19.47 -6.18 -5.93
CA GLY A 192 -20.43 -5.36 -5.19
C GLY A 192 -20.34 -3.88 -5.53
N LEU A 193 -19.10 -3.35 -5.61
CA LEU A 193 -18.86 -1.97 -6.02
C LEU A 193 -19.16 -1.74 -7.51
N VAL A 194 -18.84 -2.68 -8.39
CA VAL A 194 -19.22 -2.58 -9.81
C VAL A 194 -20.74 -2.47 -9.93
N LYS A 195 -21.50 -3.29 -9.20
CA LYS A 195 -22.97 -3.26 -9.22
C LYS A 195 -23.53 -1.93 -8.72
N SER A 196 -23.02 -1.40 -7.61
CA SER A 196 -23.50 -0.11 -7.08
C SER A 196 -23.17 1.06 -8.00
N LEU A 197 -21.97 1.08 -8.59
CA LEU A 197 -21.57 2.11 -9.55
C LEU A 197 -22.34 2.00 -10.87
N ALA A 198 -22.58 0.80 -11.38
CA ALA A 198 -23.34 0.56 -12.61
C ALA A 198 -24.78 1.08 -12.50
N GLN A 199 -25.42 0.94 -11.34
CA GLN A 199 -26.78 1.45 -11.09
C GLN A 199 -26.87 2.99 -11.15
N GLN A 200 -25.77 3.67 -10.84
CA GLN A 200 -25.68 5.13 -10.77
C GLN A 200 -24.84 5.71 -11.90
N MET A 201 -24.64 4.96 -12.99
CA MET A 201 -23.86 5.45 -14.13
C MET A 201 -24.46 6.74 -14.70
N PRO A 202 -23.61 7.65 -15.22
CA PRO A 202 -24.09 8.79 -15.97
C PRO A 202 -25.02 8.35 -17.12
N ALA A 203 -26.05 9.16 -17.41
CA ALA A 203 -27.14 8.78 -18.31
C ALA A 203 -26.69 8.29 -19.69
N ASN A 204 -25.58 8.84 -20.21
CA ASN A 204 -24.99 8.44 -21.49
C ASN A 204 -24.40 7.03 -21.50
N TYR A 205 -24.16 6.40 -20.34
CA TYR A 205 -23.65 5.04 -20.23
C TYR A 205 -24.66 4.06 -19.62
N GLN A 206 -25.87 4.51 -19.29
CA GLN A 206 -26.86 3.67 -18.62
C GLN A 206 -27.29 2.47 -19.49
N SER A 207 -27.21 2.59 -20.81
CA SER A 207 -27.53 1.52 -21.77
C SER A 207 -26.63 0.29 -21.63
N ILE A 208 -25.40 0.43 -21.11
CA ILE A 208 -24.45 -0.67 -20.93
C ILE A 208 -24.32 -1.11 -19.47
N ALA A 209 -25.06 -0.51 -18.53
CA ALA A 209 -24.96 -0.80 -17.11
C ALA A 209 -25.25 -2.28 -16.79
N SER A 210 -26.31 -2.86 -17.38
CA SER A 210 -26.66 -4.27 -17.20
C SER A 210 -25.58 -5.20 -17.75
N ALA A 211 -25.00 -4.86 -18.90
CA ALA A 211 -23.91 -5.62 -19.52
C ALA A 211 -22.63 -5.58 -18.67
N VAL A 212 -22.30 -4.43 -18.08
CA VAL A 212 -21.18 -4.27 -17.14
C VAL A 212 -21.37 -5.15 -15.90
N VAL A 213 -22.57 -5.17 -15.32
CA VAL A 213 -22.87 -6.02 -14.15
C VAL A 213 -22.81 -7.50 -14.52
N ALA A 214 -23.36 -7.89 -15.66
CA ALA A 214 -23.28 -9.27 -16.15
C ALA A 214 -21.82 -9.72 -16.35
N LEU A 215 -21.01 -8.86 -16.97
CA LEU A 215 -19.58 -9.11 -17.19
C LEU A 215 -18.78 -9.26 -15.89
N ALA A 216 -19.10 -8.46 -14.88
CA ALA A 216 -18.46 -8.55 -13.57
C ALA A 216 -18.86 -9.82 -12.81
N ASN A 217 -20.09 -10.30 -12.96
CA ASN A 217 -20.56 -11.54 -12.34
C ASN A 217 -20.00 -12.79 -13.03
N ASP A 218 -19.91 -12.77 -14.36
CA ASP A 218 -19.39 -13.88 -15.15
C ASP A 218 -18.46 -13.37 -16.26
N PRO A 219 -17.13 -13.47 -16.06
CA PRO A 219 -16.16 -13.08 -17.08
C PRO A 219 -16.28 -13.86 -18.39
N ASN A 220 -16.86 -15.08 -18.39
CA ASN A 220 -17.05 -15.87 -19.61
C ASN A 220 -18.06 -15.23 -20.57
N SER A 221 -18.87 -14.29 -20.09
CA SER A 221 -19.77 -13.47 -20.92
C SER A 221 -19.04 -12.37 -21.72
N VAL A 222 -17.71 -12.27 -21.66
CA VAL A 222 -16.92 -11.21 -22.30
C VAL A 222 -17.15 -11.07 -23.81
N LEU A 223 -17.29 -12.17 -24.54
CA LEU A 223 -17.57 -12.11 -25.97
C LEU A 223 -18.97 -11.58 -26.26
N THR A 224 -19.96 -11.93 -25.43
CA THR A 224 -21.32 -11.39 -25.52
C THR A 224 -21.30 -9.89 -25.23
N PHE A 225 -20.65 -9.47 -24.14
CA PHE A 225 -20.45 -8.06 -23.81
C PHE A 225 -19.79 -7.28 -24.95
N ALA A 226 -18.74 -7.83 -25.54
CA ALA A 226 -18.01 -7.23 -26.65
C ALA A 226 -18.86 -7.09 -27.93
N ARG A 227 -19.87 -7.94 -28.14
CA ARG A 227 -20.76 -7.87 -29.31
C ARG A 227 -21.98 -6.99 -29.10
N THR A 228 -22.46 -6.87 -27.87
CA THR A 228 -23.70 -6.13 -27.55
C THR A 228 -23.45 -4.70 -27.08
N THR A 229 -22.21 -4.35 -26.75
CA THR A 229 -21.81 -3.00 -26.37
C THR A 229 -20.98 -2.34 -27.48
N GLY A 230 -21.19 -1.04 -27.70
CA GLY A 230 -20.40 -0.29 -28.69
C GLY A 230 -18.91 -0.29 -28.35
N ALA A 231 -18.05 -0.36 -29.36
CA ALA A 231 -16.61 -0.35 -29.19
C ALA A 231 -16.12 1.06 -28.77
N THR A 232 -15.64 1.16 -27.54
CA THR A 232 -15.09 2.38 -26.92
C THR A 232 -13.88 2.00 -26.08
N ASP A 233 -13.04 2.96 -25.73
CA ASP A 233 -11.88 2.66 -24.87
C ASP A 233 -12.30 2.08 -23.52
N PHE A 234 -13.45 2.50 -22.98
CA PHE A 234 -14.01 1.91 -21.76
C PHE A 234 -14.41 0.44 -21.94
N THR A 235 -15.22 0.12 -22.96
CA THR A 235 -15.70 -1.26 -23.19
C THR A 235 -14.55 -2.20 -23.56
N ARG A 236 -13.56 -1.73 -24.33
CA ARG A 236 -12.32 -2.47 -24.60
C ARG A 236 -11.55 -2.80 -23.33
N GLN A 237 -11.34 -1.83 -22.45
CA GLN A 237 -10.63 -2.05 -21.19
C GLN A 237 -11.40 -2.98 -20.23
N MET A 238 -12.72 -2.86 -20.16
CA MET A 238 -13.57 -3.77 -19.38
C MET A 238 -13.49 -5.20 -19.93
N ALA A 239 -13.54 -5.35 -21.25
CA ALA A 239 -13.38 -6.65 -21.91
C ALA A 239 -11.99 -7.24 -21.63
N ALA A 240 -10.91 -6.45 -21.67
CA ALA A 240 -9.57 -6.92 -21.33
C ALA A 240 -9.46 -7.41 -19.87
N VAL A 241 -10.10 -6.72 -18.91
CA VAL A 241 -10.14 -7.15 -17.50
C VAL A 241 -10.92 -8.46 -17.33
N ALA A 242 -12.08 -8.62 -17.96
CA ALA A 242 -12.82 -9.88 -17.96
C ALA A 242 -12.02 -11.00 -18.65
N PHE A 243 -11.44 -10.72 -19.81
CA PHE A 243 -10.63 -11.65 -20.58
C PHE A 243 -9.43 -12.15 -19.75
N ALA A 244 -8.78 -11.28 -19.00
CA ALA A 244 -7.73 -11.67 -18.06
C ALA A 244 -8.21 -12.63 -16.97
N SER A 245 -9.49 -12.62 -16.63
CA SER A 245 -10.14 -13.56 -15.71
C SER A 245 -10.47 -14.88 -16.41
N VAL A 246 -11.02 -14.84 -17.64
CA VAL A 246 -11.24 -16.02 -18.49
C VAL A 246 -9.94 -16.78 -18.69
N ALA A 247 -8.86 -16.10 -19.07
CA ALA A 247 -7.55 -16.72 -19.25
C ALA A 247 -6.98 -17.39 -17.99
N ARG A 248 -7.41 -16.99 -16.78
CA ARG A 248 -7.02 -17.71 -15.54
C ARG A 248 -7.80 -19.00 -15.34
N GLN A 249 -9.03 -19.05 -15.81
CA GLN A 249 -9.94 -20.18 -15.65
C GLN A 249 -9.67 -21.22 -16.74
N ASP A 250 -9.58 -20.77 -17.99
CA ASP A 250 -9.35 -21.59 -19.17
C ASP A 250 -8.51 -20.78 -20.18
N VAL A 251 -7.22 -21.09 -20.21
CA VAL A 251 -6.25 -20.41 -21.07
C VAL A 251 -6.48 -20.73 -22.55
N GLU A 252 -6.94 -21.93 -22.87
CA GLU A 252 -7.12 -22.36 -24.25
C GLU A 252 -8.36 -21.71 -24.86
N ASN A 253 -9.46 -21.67 -24.10
CA ASN A 253 -10.64 -20.88 -24.46
C ASN A 253 -10.26 -19.41 -24.70
N ALA A 254 -9.48 -18.80 -23.80
CA ALA A 254 -9.04 -17.42 -23.98
C ALA A 254 -8.17 -17.24 -25.24
N ARG A 255 -7.22 -18.14 -25.51
CA ARG A 255 -6.37 -18.12 -26.71
C ARG A 255 -7.22 -18.12 -27.99
N LEU A 256 -8.20 -19.03 -28.07
CA LEU A 256 -9.09 -19.19 -29.21
C LEU A 256 -10.09 -18.03 -29.35
N MET A 257 -10.38 -17.32 -28.26
CA MET A 257 -11.33 -16.20 -28.24
C MET A 257 -10.75 -14.89 -28.81
N ILE A 258 -9.42 -14.72 -28.82
CA ILE A 258 -8.76 -13.46 -29.24
C ILE A 258 -9.27 -12.95 -30.60
N PRO A 259 -9.31 -13.74 -31.69
CA PRO A 259 -9.76 -13.24 -33.00
C PRO A 259 -11.19 -12.70 -32.97
N SER A 260 -12.08 -13.36 -32.21
CA SER A 260 -13.48 -12.92 -32.08
C SER A 260 -13.61 -11.62 -31.29
N LEU A 261 -12.78 -11.43 -30.25
CA LEU A 261 -12.76 -10.18 -29.48
C LEU A 261 -12.18 -9.02 -30.29
N VAL A 262 -11.10 -9.26 -31.04
CA VAL A 262 -10.49 -8.27 -31.94
C VAL A 262 -11.52 -7.79 -32.95
N GLN A 263 -12.26 -8.71 -33.58
CA GLN A 263 -13.31 -8.36 -34.53
C GLN A 263 -14.46 -7.59 -33.88
N ALA A 264 -14.95 -8.06 -32.71
CA ALA A 264 -16.12 -7.48 -32.06
C ALA A 264 -15.90 -6.03 -31.57
N GLN A 265 -14.70 -5.72 -31.09
CA GLN A 265 -14.36 -4.41 -30.51
C GLN A 265 -13.42 -3.56 -31.38
N GLN A 266 -13.12 -4.04 -32.59
CA GLN A 266 -12.19 -3.43 -33.54
C GLN A 266 -10.88 -3.03 -32.85
N LEU A 267 -10.26 -4.00 -32.17
CA LEU A 267 -9.05 -3.77 -31.39
C LEU A 267 -7.88 -3.45 -32.32
N ASN A 268 -7.05 -2.48 -31.91
CA ASN A 268 -5.80 -2.20 -32.61
C ASN A 268 -4.71 -3.22 -32.25
N GLU A 269 -3.53 -3.09 -32.84
CA GLU A 269 -2.40 -4.02 -32.61
C GLU A 269 -1.95 -4.03 -31.14
N ASP A 270 -1.87 -2.87 -30.48
CA ASP A 270 -1.45 -2.79 -29.08
C ASP A 270 -2.45 -3.48 -28.14
N GLN A 271 -3.75 -3.24 -28.36
CA GLN A 271 -4.84 -3.89 -27.61
C GLN A 271 -4.87 -5.40 -27.88
N THR A 272 -4.63 -5.82 -29.11
CA THR A 272 -4.53 -7.23 -29.47
C THR A 272 -3.32 -7.88 -28.79
N GLN A 273 -2.19 -7.19 -28.75
CA GLN A 273 -0.98 -7.66 -28.08
C GLN A 273 -1.18 -7.74 -26.56
N GLU A 274 -1.95 -6.84 -25.94
CA GLU A 274 -2.33 -6.96 -24.53
C GLU A 274 -3.08 -8.27 -24.23
N LEU A 275 -4.04 -8.65 -25.08
CA LEU A 275 -4.74 -9.94 -24.94
C LEU A 275 -3.78 -11.13 -25.13
N ARG A 276 -2.86 -11.03 -26.10
CA ARG A 276 -1.83 -12.06 -26.31
C ARG A 276 -0.93 -12.22 -25.09
N ASP A 277 -0.47 -11.12 -24.51
CA ASP A 277 0.37 -11.11 -23.32
C ASP A 277 -0.35 -11.75 -22.12
N ILE A 278 -1.64 -11.46 -21.95
CA ILE A 278 -2.48 -12.07 -20.91
C ILE A 278 -2.50 -13.60 -21.01
N VAL A 279 -2.69 -14.15 -22.22
CA VAL A 279 -2.69 -15.60 -22.44
C VAL A 279 -1.27 -16.16 -22.32
N ALA A 280 -0.25 -15.48 -22.84
CA ALA A 280 1.14 -15.92 -22.74
C ALA A 280 1.59 -16.06 -21.28
N TRP A 281 1.16 -15.18 -20.38
CA TRP A 281 1.39 -15.30 -18.94
C TRP A 281 0.83 -16.59 -18.33
N ARG A 282 -0.24 -17.14 -18.91
CA ARG A 282 -0.91 -18.36 -18.44
C ARG A 282 -0.26 -19.62 -19.00
N LEU A 283 0.42 -19.53 -20.13
CA LEU A 283 1.14 -20.63 -20.78
C LEU A 283 2.58 -20.81 -20.28
N MET A 284 2.85 -20.47 -19.02
CA MET A 284 4.18 -20.61 -18.39
C MET A 284 4.32 -21.89 -17.54
N GLY A 285 3.32 -22.78 -17.59
CA GLY A 285 3.28 -24.07 -16.89
C GLY A 285 4.05 -25.17 -17.62
N SER A 286 4.16 -26.34 -16.99
CA SER A 286 4.77 -27.55 -17.56
C SER A 286 3.79 -28.42 -18.35
N ASP A 287 2.50 -28.13 -18.24
CA ASP A 287 1.35 -28.82 -18.85
C ASP A 287 0.98 -28.26 -20.23
N VAL A 288 1.78 -27.34 -20.75
CA VAL A 288 1.55 -26.63 -22.02
C VAL A 288 1.88 -27.53 -23.21
N THR A 289 0.99 -27.61 -24.20
CA THR A 289 1.22 -28.39 -25.42
C THR A 289 2.25 -27.72 -26.34
N GLU A 290 2.78 -28.45 -27.32
CA GLU A 290 3.71 -27.90 -28.30
C GLU A 290 3.08 -26.73 -29.10
N GLU A 291 1.84 -26.90 -29.55
CA GLU A 291 1.09 -25.83 -30.26
C GLU A 291 0.97 -24.57 -29.38
N GLN A 292 0.61 -24.74 -28.11
CA GLN A 292 0.49 -23.63 -27.17
C GLN A 292 1.83 -22.97 -26.88
N ALA A 293 2.92 -23.75 -26.80
CA ALA A 293 4.26 -23.23 -26.60
C ALA A 293 4.75 -22.38 -27.79
N ILE A 294 4.50 -22.85 -29.02
CA ILE A 294 4.80 -22.10 -30.25
C ILE A 294 4.00 -20.80 -30.28
N TRP A 295 2.69 -20.88 -30.01
CA TRP A 295 1.82 -19.71 -29.96
C TRP A 295 2.27 -18.69 -28.91
N ARG A 296 2.60 -19.15 -27.70
CA ARG A 296 3.11 -18.31 -26.61
C ARG A 296 4.39 -17.60 -27.03
N ASP A 297 5.33 -18.33 -27.62
CA ASP A 297 6.63 -17.76 -27.96
C ASP A 297 6.52 -16.74 -29.10
N ASP A 298 5.65 -16.94 -30.11
CA ASP A 298 5.33 -15.89 -31.10
C ASP A 298 4.70 -14.65 -30.43
N ALA A 299 3.76 -14.84 -29.51
CA ALA A 299 3.15 -13.75 -28.76
C ALA A 299 4.19 -12.94 -27.97
N ILE A 300 5.12 -13.60 -27.26
CA ILE A 300 6.16 -12.94 -26.47
C ILE A 300 7.19 -12.24 -27.38
N MET A 301 7.50 -12.79 -28.55
CA MET A 301 8.44 -12.16 -29.49
C MET A 301 7.96 -10.78 -29.97
N ARG A 302 6.64 -10.61 -30.08
CA ARG A 302 5.97 -9.34 -30.47
C ARG A 302 5.70 -8.42 -29.28
N SER A 303 5.83 -8.92 -28.05
CA SER A 303 5.50 -8.18 -26.83
C SER A 303 6.54 -7.09 -26.52
N GLN A 304 6.05 -6.00 -25.93
CA GLN A 304 6.87 -4.94 -25.31
C GLN A 304 6.96 -5.09 -23.78
N SER A 305 6.38 -6.15 -23.22
CA SER A 305 6.30 -6.36 -21.77
C SER A 305 7.59 -6.98 -21.24
N THR A 306 8.47 -6.13 -20.71
CA THR A 306 9.70 -6.57 -20.02
C THR A 306 9.44 -7.67 -18.99
N PRO A 307 8.45 -7.56 -18.07
CA PRO A 307 8.20 -8.62 -17.09
C PRO A 307 7.81 -9.96 -17.73
N LEU A 308 7.12 -9.94 -18.88
CA LEU A 308 6.74 -11.15 -19.60
C LEU A 308 7.95 -11.82 -20.26
N VAL A 309 8.82 -11.04 -20.91
CA VAL A 309 10.08 -11.54 -21.48
C VAL A 309 10.97 -12.11 -20.39
N GLU A 310 11.15 -11.39 -19.28
CA GLU A 310 11.90 -11.89 -18.13
C GLU A 310 11.30 -13.19 -17.55
N ARG A 311 9.97 -13.32 -17.51
CA ARG A 311 9.32 -14.56 -17.10
C ARG A 311 9.68 -15.72 -18.04
N ARG A 312 9.75 -15.48 -19.35
CA ARG A 312 10.16 -16.47 -20.34
C ARG A 312 11.66 -16.83 -20.25
N VAL A 313 12.52 -15.87 -19.90
CA VAL A 313 13.93 -16.15 -19.55
C VAL A 313 14.01 -17.08 -18.34
N ARG A 314 13.27 -16.77 -17.26
CA ARG A 314 13.21 -17.63 -16.07
C ARG A 314 12.67 -19.03 -16.38
N MET A 315 11.77 -19.16 -17.34
CA MET A 315 11.31 -20.47 -17.82
C MET A 315 12.46 -21.26 -18.45
N ALA A 316 13.25 -20.65 -19.35
CA ALA A 316 14.41 -21.30 -19.96
C ALA A 316 15.46 -21.72 -18.92
N LEU A 317 15.72 -20.86 -17.92
CA LEU A 317 16.58 -21.21 -16.79
C LEU A 317 16.05 -22.38 -15.98
N GLY A 318 14.74 -22.41 -15.71
CA GLY A 318 14.10 -23.48 -14.95
C GLY A 318 14.13 -24.84 -15.64
N THR A 319 14.19 -24.87 -16.96
CA THR A 319 14.25 -26.11 -17.76
C THR A 319 15.66 -26.46 -18.25
N GLY A 320 16.66 -25.62 -17.98
CA GLY A 320 18.02 -25.81 -18.51
C GLY A 320 18.15 -25.59 -20.03
N ASP A 321 17.21 -24.88 -20.64
CA ASP A 321 17.19 -24.58 -22.07
C ASP A 321 18.22 -23.49 -22.42
N ARG A 322 19.45 -23.90 -22.77
CA ARG A 322 20.55 -22.98 -23.12
C ARG A 322 20.26 -22.15 -24.36
N HIS A 323 19.65 -22.76 -25.38
CA HIS A 323 19.32 -22.06 -26.61
C HIS A 323 18.25 -20.98 -26.35
N GLY A 324 17.18 -21.35 -25.65
CA GLY A 324 16.14 -20.42 -25.22
C GLY A 324 16.69 -19.32 -24.31
N LEU A 325 17.58 -19.64 -23.36
CA LEU A 325 18.21 -18.64 -22.51
C LEU A 325 18.88 -17.54 -23.34
N ASN A 326 19.72 -17.92 -24.30
CA ASN A 326 20.36 -16.96 -25.20
C ASN A 326 19.34 -16.14 -26.01
N THR A 327 18.32 -16.79 -26.57
CA THR A 327 17.29 -16.14 -27.39
C THR A 327 16.52 -15.10 -26.57
N TRP A 328 15.99 -15.47 -25.40
CA TRP A 328 15.12 -14.60 -24.62
C TRP A 328 15.88 -13.52 -23.86
N LEU A 329 17.12 -13.80 -23.43
CA LEU A 329 17.98 -12.79 -22.80
C LEU A 329 18.33 -11.68 -23.81
N ALA A 330 18.56 -12.03 -25.08
CA ALA A 330 18.78 -11.06 -26.13
C ALA A 330 17.55 -10.14 -26.38
N ARG A 331 16.33 -10.64 -26.15
CA ARG A 331 15.07 -9.89 -26.31
C ARG A 331 14.78 -8.90 -25.18
N LEU A 332 15.49 -8.97 -24.05
CA LEU A 332 15.33 -7.97 -22.99
C LEU A 332 15.73 -6.57 -23.49
N PRO A 333 14.98 -5.51 -23.13
CA PRO A 333 15.40 -4.14 -23.39
C PRO A 333 16.67 -3.81 -22.61
N MET A 334 17.39 -2.77 -23.04
CA MET A 334 18.70 -2.42 -22.49
C MET A 334 18.64 -2.17 -20.99
N GLU A 335 17.63 -1.44 -20.53
CA GLU A 335 17.42 -1.10 -19.12
C GLU A 335 17.20 -2.34 -18.25
N ALA A 336 16.58 -3.38 -18.81
CA ALA A 336 16.44 -4.64 -18.11
C ALA A 336 17.77 -5.37 -18.02
N LYS A 337 18.57 -5.43 -19.10
CA LYS A 337 19.87 -6.13 -19.12
C LYS A 337 20.86 -5.64 -18.07
N GLU A 338 20.72 -4.41 -17.60
CA GLU A 338 21.55 -3.84 -16.52
C GLU A 338 21.32 -4.45 -15.13
N LYS A 339 20.23 -5.21 -14.93
CA LYS A 339 19.97 -5.89 -13.65
C LYS A 339 21.00 -6.97 -13.38
N ASP A 340 21.42 -7.09 -12.12
CA ASP A 340 22.45 -8.03 -11.67
C ASP A 340 22.19 -9.47 -12.14
N GLU A 341 20.93 -9.93 -12.03
CA GLU A 341 20.56 -11.28 -12.48
C GLU A 341 20.81 -11.50 -13.98
N TRP A 342 20.55 -10.50 -14.83
CA TRP A 342 20.68 -10.65 -16.28
C TRP A 342 22.11 -10.48 -16.75
N ARG A 343 22.90 -9.63 -16.08
CA ARG A 343 24.35 -9.53 -16.30
C ARG A 343 25.05 -10.85 -15.96
N TYR A 344 24.67 -11.48 -14.84
CA TYR A 344 25.18 -12.80 -14.47
C TYR A 344 24.90 -13.85 -15.55
N TRP A 345 23.63 -13.99 -15.97
CA TRP A 345 23.27 -15.00 -16.98
C TRP A 345 23.83 -14.69 -18.38
N GLN A 346 24.09 -13.41 -18.69
CA GLN A 346 24.82 -13.02 -19.89
C GLN A 346 26.29 -13.45 -19.82
N ALA A 347 26.95 -13.26 -18.67
CA ALA A 347 28.32 -13.73 -18.46
C ALA A 347 28.40 -15.28 -18.54
N ASP A 348 27.45 -15.98 -17.93
CA ASP A 348 27.36 -17.45 -17.97
C ASP A 348 27.26 -17.98 -19.43
N LEU A 349 26.49 -17.33 -20.30
CA LEU A 349 26.42 -17.66 -21.73
C LEU A 349 27.72 -17.36 -22.49
N LEU A 350 28.46 -16.31 -22.08
CA LEU A 350 29.72 -15.92 -22.73
C LEU A 350 30.85 -16.88 -22.37
N LEU A 351 30.92 -17.32 -21.11
CA LEU A 351 31.88 -18.32 -20.65
C LEU A 351 31.69 -19.67 -21.36
N GLU A 352 30.44 -20.12 -21.54
CA GLU A 352 30.14 -21.34 -22.31
C GLU A 352 30.62 -21.23 -23.77
N ARG A 353 30.70 -20.01 -24.32
CA ARG A 353 31.17 -19.72 -25.68
C ARG A 353 32.67 -19.42 -25.76
N GLY A 354 33.40 -19.49 -24.64
CA GLY A 354 34.82 -19.15 -24.57
C GLY A 354 35.14 -17.67 -24.82
N ARG A 355 34.19 -16.76 -24.50
CA ARG A 355 34.31 -15.30 -24.67
C ARG A 355 34.54 -14.61 -23.32
N ASP A 356 35.57 -15.05 -22.62
CA ASP A 356 35.85 -14.65 -21.23
C ASP A 356 36.12 -13.14 -21.08
N GLU A 357 36.73 -12.53 -22.10
CA GLU A 357 37.07 -11.09 -22.13
C GLU A 357 35.84 -10.18 -22.26
N GLU A 358 34.70 -10.72 -22.68
CA GLU A 358 33.46 -9.96 -22.91
C GLU A 358 32.42 -10.16 -21.79
N ALA A 359 32.70 -11.03 -20.82
CA ALA A 359 31.81 -11.29 -19.69
C ALA A 359 31.70 -10.03 -18.80
N PRO A 360 30.50 -9.44 -18.62
CA PRO A 360 30.36 -8.23 -17.81
C PRO A 360 30.54 -8.55 -16.31
N GLY A 361 31.71 -8.20 -15.76
CA GLY A 361 32.07 -8.42 -14.36
C GLY A 361 33.47 -9.00 -14.21
N ASP A 362 33.89 -9.33 -12.98
CA ASP A 362 35.13 -10.08 -12.77
C ASP A 362 34.86 -11.57 -13.13
N PRO A 363 35.54 -12.14 -14.14
CA PRO A 363 35.36 -13.53 -14.54
C PRO A 363 35.54 -14.52 -13.38
N SER A 364 36.34 -14.16 -12.37
CA SER A 364 36.57 -14.97 -11.17
C SER A 364 35.36 -15.08 -10.25
N LEU A 365 34.42 -14.12 -10.26
CA LEU A 365 33.18 -14.18 -9.47
C LEU A 365 32.13 -15.10 -10.11
N VAL A 366 32.11 -15.17 -11.45
CA VAL A 366 31.24 -16.07 -12.21
C VAL A 366 31.77 -17.50 -12.12
N ASP A 367 33.08 -17.69 -12.22
CA ASP A 367 33.73 -18.99 -12.04
C ASP A 367 33.64 -19.49 -10.58
N ALA A 368 33.75 -18.59 -9.57
CA ALA A 368 33.56 -18.96 -8.16
C ALA A 368 32.12 -19.37 -7.81
N THR A 369 31.11 -18.82 -8.50
CA THR A 369 29.71 -19.22 -8.33
C THR A 369 29.37 -20.49 -9.12
N ALA A 370 29.95 -20.67 -10.32
CA ALA A 370 29.86 -21.90 -11.10
C ALA A 370 30.47 -23.11 -10.36
N ARG A 371 31.63 -22.93 -9.69
CA ARG A 371 32.28 -23.99 -8.89
C ARG A 371 31.50 -24.43 -7.64
N LEU A 372 30.54 -23.63 -7.17
CA LEU A 372 29.69 -23.96 -6.02
C LEU A 372 28.42 -24.76 -6.40
N LEU A 373 28.11 -24.91 -7.69
CA LEU A 373 26.82 -25.43 -8.15
C LEU A 373 27.05 -26.46 -9.28
N PRO A 374 27.27 -27.75 -8.96
CA PRO A 374 27.53 -28.79 -9.96
C PRO A 374 26.34 -29.06 -10.89
N ASP A 375 25.14 -28.59 -10.52
CA ASP A 375 23.92 -28.74 -11.30
C ASP A 375 23.15 -27.41 -11.34
N GLY A 376 22.82 -26.93 -12.54
CA GLY A 376 22.07 -25.69 -12.80
C GLY A 376 20.71 -25.57 -12.07
N ARG A 377 20.22 -26.66 -11.45
CA ARG A 377 19.05 -26.65 -10.55
C ARG A 377 19.26 -25.76 -9.32
N ARG A 378 20.51 -25.61 -8.87
CA ARG A 378 20.87 -24.90 -7.63
C ARG A 378 20.94 -23.37 -7.84
N ALA A 379 21.21 -22.93 -9.07
CA ALA A 379 21.06 -21.54 -9.49
C ALA A 379 19.58 -21.12 -9.63
N ALA A 380 18.69 -22.03 -10.06
CA ALA A 380 17.24 -21.78 -10.10
C ALA A 380 16.61 -21.60 -8.71
N VAL A 381 17.20 -22.22 -7.67
CA VAL A 381 16.81 -22.00 -6.27
C VAL A 381 17.27 -20.63 -5.78
N LEU A 382 18.49 -20.19 -6.13
CA LEU A 382 19.00 -18.85 -5.80
C LEU A 382 18.23 -17.73 -6.51
N ALA A 383 17.85 -17.91 -7.78
CA ALA A 383 17.03 -16.94 -8.52
C ALA A 383 15.59 -16.79 -7.97
N ARG A 384 15.07 -17.80 -7.27
CA ARG A 384 13.79 -17.68 -6.52
C ARG A 384 13.95 -16.96 -5.18
N SER A 385 15.18 -16.82 -4.68
CA SER A 385 15.48 -16.32 -3.33
C SER A 385 16.23 -15.00 -3.28
N ILE A 386 16.36 -14.25 -4.38
CA ILE A 386 16.90 -12.88 -4.36
C ILE A 386 15.72 -11.91 -4.22
N PRO A 387 15.47 -11.30 -3.04
CA PRO A 387 14.69 -10.08 -2.97
C PRO A 387 15.54 -8.93 -3.53
N SER A 388 14.90 -8.00 -4.22
CA SER A 388 15.49 -6.74 -4.69
C SER A 388 16.21 -6.03 -3.53
N ALA A 389 17.53 -6.20 -3.42
CA ALA A 389 18.32 -5.62 -2.35
C ALA A 389 19.19 -4.48 -2.90
N SER A 390 18.56 -3.31 -2.89
CA SER A 390 19.12 -1.98 -2.62
C SER A 390 20.65 -1.84 -2.57
N ILE A 391 21.24 -1.20 -3.59
CA ILE A 391 22.53 -0.52 -3.44
C ILE A 391 22.26 0.93 -3.03
N LYS A 392 22.49 1.27 -1.76
CA LYS A 392 22.70 2.66 -1.32
C LYS A 392 24.19 3.00 -1.44
N PRO A 393 24.58 4.18 -1.96
CA PRO A 393 25.95 4.65 -1.84
C PRO A 393 26.22 5.24 -0.44
N ARG A 394 27.49 5.11 -0.06
CA ARG A 394 28.15 5.42 1.22
C ARG A 394 27.77 6.74 1.91
N ALA A 395 27.82 6.72 3.25
CA ALA A 395 28.11 7.89 4.11
C ALA A 395 29.14 7.50 5.21
N PRO A 396 29.89 8.47 5.79
CA PRO A 396 31.24 8.24 6.30
C PRO A 396 31.33 7.89 7.81
N SER A 397 32.49 7.31 8.15
CA SER A 397 33.18 7.15 9.44
C SER A 397 32.45 7.56 10.73
N ILE A 398 32.40 6.64 11.72
CA ILE A 398 32.69 6.91 13.15
C ILE A 398 33.06 5.61 13.89
N ARG A 399 34.26 5.63 14.49
CA ARG A 399 34.79 5.04 15.74
C ARG A 399 34.31 3.65 16.23
N ARG A 400 35.30 2.74 16.33
CA ARG A 400 35.35 1.51 17.16
C ARG A 400 35.04 1.79 18.63
N TRP A 401 34.40 0.83 19.34
CA TRP A 401 34.67 0.37 20.74
C TRP A 401 34.08 -1.08 20.90
N PRO A 402 34.50 -1.91 21.91
CA PRO A 402 34.84 -3.34 21.80
C PRO A 402 33.73 -4.37 22.17
N PRO A 403 33.99 -5.71 22.01
CA PRO A 403 32.96 -6.74 22.05
C PRO A 403 32.69 -7.30 23.45
N GLY A 404 31.43 -7.60 23.76
CA GLY A 404 31.07 -8.23 25.04
C GLY A 404 29.65 -8.80 25.10
N ARG A 405 29.58 -10.14 24.97
CA ARG A 405 28.61 -11.08 25.57
C ARG A 405 27.18 -11.22 25.01
N ARG A 406 27.01 -12.38 24.34
CA ARG A 406 25.95 -13.41 24.47
C ARG A 406 24.52 -12.98 24.84
N TRP A 407 23.59 -13.25 23.94
CA TRP A 407 22.19 -13.53 24.27
C TRP A 407 21.76 -14.88 23.67
N ARG A 408 21.35 -15.80 24.56
CA ARG A 408 20.42 -16.93 24.32
C ARG A 408 19.02 -16.29 24.17
N GLY A 409 18.08 -16.67 23.31
CA GLY A 409 17.49 -17.99 23.07
C GLY A 409 16.05 -18.02 23.64
N TYR A 410 15.09 -18.49 22.83
CA TYR A 410 13.63 -18.74 23.06
C TYR A 410 12.67 -17.58 22.74
N VAL A 411 11.84 -17.63 21.68
CA VAL A 411 10.65 -18.48 21.37
C VAL A 411 9.42 -18.09 22.19
N SER A 412 8.48 -17.38 21.55
CA SER A 412 7.03 -17.66 21.41
C SER A 412 6.40 -16.61 20.50
#